data_AF-A0A2E0GQE1-F1
#
_entry.id   AF-A0A2E0GQE1-F1
#
_cell.length_a   1.000
_cell.length_b   1.000
_cell.length_c   1.000
_cell.angle_alpha   90.00
_cell.angle_beta   90.00
_cell.angle_gamma   90.00
#
_symmetry.space_group_name_H-M   'P 1'
#
loop_
_entity.id
_entity.type
_entity.pdbx_description
1 polymer ?
#
loop_
_entity_poly.entity_id
_entity_poly.type
_entity_poly.pdbx_seq_one_letter_code
_entity_poly.pdbx_strand_id
1 'polypeptide(L)'
;MADPKVGTGKKPKGTGRRLYTDENPKDTVSIKFATPADARATVRKVMKIKKPYARKIQILTVGEQRAKVMKKRAVVNIFKKGKDTLRKQKNVT
;
A
#
# COMPACT_ATOMS: atom_id res chain seq x y z
N MET A 1 -32.79 19.02 3.02
CA MET A 1 -32.03 17.81 3.44
C MET A 1 -30.57 18.24 3.56
N ALA A 2 -29.99 18.20 4.76
CA ALA A 2 -28.63 18.68 4.98
C ALA A 2 -27.63 17.84 4.16
N ASP A 3 -26.65 18.50 3.54
CA ASP A 3 -25.62 17.82 2.78
C ASP A 3 -24.73 16.94 3.68
N PRO A 4 -24.27 15.77 3.20
CA PRO A 4 -23.43 14.91 4.01
C PRO A 4 -22.04 15.51 4.26
N LYS A 5 -21.48 15.18 5.43
CA LYS A 5 -20.16 15.60 5.92
C LYS A 5 -19.06 15.43 4.84
N VAL A 6 -18.14 16.39 4.78
CA VAL A 6 -16.98 16.41 3.87
C VAL A 6 -16.20 15.08 3.98
N GLY A 7 -15.83 14.47 2.85
CA GLY A 7 -15.11 13.19 2.79
C GLY A 7 -15.92 11.98 2.31
N THR A 8 -17.18 12.17 1.95
CA THR A 8 -17.97 11.15 1.24
C THR A 8 -17.99 11.48 -0.26
N GLY A 9 -17.67 10.53 -1.13
CA GLY A 9 -18.18 10.36 -2.50
C GLY A 9 -18.48 11.60 -3.38
N LYS A 10 -17.99 11.75 -4.61
CA LYS A 10 -18.63 12.70 -5.54
C LYS A 10 -20.09 12.28 -5.78
N LYS A 11 -21.06 13.16 -5.47
CA LYS A 11 -22.50 12.88 -5.66
C LYS A 11 -22.85 13.06 -7.15
N PRO A 12 -23.29 12.02 -7.87
CA PRO A 12 -23.78 12.18 -9.24
C PRO A 12 -25.01 13.10 -9.28
N LYS A 13 -25.13 13.92 -10.33
CA LYS A 13 -26.34 14.74 -10.51
C LYS A 13 -27.54 13.82 -10.75
N GLY A 14 -28.65 14.06 -10.04
CA GLY A 14 -29.89 13.28 -10.18
C GLY A 14 -29.99 12.01 -9.33
N THR A 15 -29.00 11.69 -8.49
CA THR A 15 -29.05 10.49 -7.62
C THR A 15 -29.02 10.84 -6.13
N GLY A 16 -29.77 10.09 -5.32
CA GLY A 16 -29.72 10.16 -3.85
C GLY A 16 -28.54 9.39 -3.24
N ARG A 17 -27.83 8.58 -4.05
CA ARG A 17 -26.70 7.75 -3.63
C ARG A 17 -25.39 8.36 -4.13
N ARG A 18 -24.40 8.52 -3.24
CA ARG A 18 -23.02 8.87 -3.63
C ARG A 18 -22.33 7.63 -4.16
N LEU A 19 -21.58 7.76 -5.25
CA LEU A 19 -20.58 6.75 -5.59
C LEU A 19 -19.55 6.77 -4.45
N TYR A 20 -19.23 5.64 -3.84
CA TYR A 20 -18.17 5.58 -2.84
C TYR A 20 -16.84 5.98 -3.51
N THR A 21 -16.51 7.27 -3.51
CA THR A 21 -15.13 7.72 -3.65
C THR A 21 -14.56 7.62 -2.25
N ASP A 22 -13.97 6.46 -1.96
CA ASP A 22 -13.09 6.26 -0.83
C ASP A 22 -11.85 7.13 -1.08
N GLU A 23 -12.01 8.45 -0.93
CA GLU A 23 -10.94 9.40 -1.16
C GLU A 23 -9.92 9.23 -0.03
N ASN A 24 -8.92 8.39 -0.32
CA ASN A 24 -7.84 8.02 0.56
C ASN A 24 -8.29 7.46 1.91
N PRO A 25 -8.72 6.18 1.99
CA PRO A 25 -8.94 5.55 3.27
C PRO A 25 -7.67 5.67 4.13
N LYS A 26 -7.83 5.86 5.44
CA LYS A 26 -6.74 5.93 6.45
C LYS A 26 -5.75 4.75 6.37
N ASP A 27 -6.12 3.70 5.63
CA ASP A 27 -5.34 2.51 5.39
C ASP A 27 -4.65 2.43 4.01
N THR A 28 -4.71 3.49 3.21
CA THR A 28 -3.89 3.61 1.99
C THR A 28 -2.42 3.77 2.35
N VAL A 29 -1.58 3.07 1.59
CA VAL A 29 -0.13 3.25 1.63
C VAL A 29 0.35 3.39 0.20
N SER A 30 0.95 4.54 -0.12
CA SER A 30 1.58 4.77 -1.42
C SER A 30 2.84 3.92 -1.56
N ILE A 31 2.91 3.16 -2.65
CA ILE A 31 4.01 2.25 -3.00
C ILE A 31 4.61 2.74 -4.30
N LYS A 32 5.91 3.09 -4.30
CA LYS A 32 6.66 3.37 -5.51
C LYS A 32 7.57 2.18 -5.84
N PHE A 33 7.55 1.74 -7.09
CA PHE A 33 8.33 0.58 -7.56
C PHE A 33 8.90 0.80 -8.97
N ALA A 34 8.92 2.05 -9.46
CA ALA A 34 9.39 2.38 -10.80
C ALA A 34 10.87 2.01 -10.96
N THR A 35 11.71 2.41 -10.00
CA THR A 35 13.15 2.10 -9.96
C THR A 35 13.52 1.24 -8.75
N PRO A 36 14.71 0.61 -8.74
CA PRO A 36 15.23 -0.06 -7.55
C PRO A 36 15.39 0.88 -6.35
N ALA A 37 15.75 2.15 -6.57
CA ALA A 37 15.86 3.16 -5.52
C ALA A 37 14.51 3.43 -4.86
N ASP A 38 13.45 3.60 -5.68
CA ASP A 38 12.08 3.76 -5.20
C ASP A 38 11.60 2.57 -4.38
N ALA A 39 11.92 1.36 -4.84
CA ALA A 39 11.56 0.13 -4.13
C ALA A 39 12.21 0.08 -2.74
N ARG A 40 13.51 0.42 -2.65
CA ARG A 40 14.23 0.49 -1.36
C ARG A 40 13.65 1.57 -0.43
N ALA A 41 13.25 2.71 -0.99
CA ALA A 41 12.61 3.78 -0.22
C ALA A 41 11.23 3.33 0.30
N THR A 42 10.45 2.64 -0.52
CA THR A 42 9.14 2.08 -0.15
C THR A 42 9.28 1.03 0.95
N VAL A 43 10.22 0.09 0.84
CA VAL A 43 10.48 -0.90 1.90
C VAL A 43 10.84 -0.21 3.22
N ARG A 44 11.76 0.77 3.18
CA ARG A 44 12.13 1.56 4.37
C ARG A 44 10.94 2.29 4.99
N LYS A 45 10.08 2.89 4.17
CA LYS A 45 8.83 3.51 4.62
C LYS A 45 7.93 2.50 5.32
N VAL A 46 7.65 1.34 4.70
CA VAL A 46 6.77 0.30 5.24
C VAL A 46 7.31 -0.32 6.54
N MET A 47 8.63 -0.40 6.70
CA MET A 47 9.21 -0.84 7.97
C MET A 47 8.92 0.15 9.10
N LYS A 48 8.94 1.47 8.82
CA LYS A 48 8.74 2.55 9.79
C LYS A 48 7.27 2.88 10.10
N ILE A 49 6.32 2.60 9.20
CA ILE A 49 4.91 2.95 9.45
C ILE A 49 4.34 2.18 10.65
N LYS A 50 3.46 2.85 11.41
CA LYS A 50 2.68 2.26 12.51
C LYS A 50 1.48 1.47 11.97
N LYS A 51 1.77 0.34 11.31
CA LYS A 51 0.78 -0.64 10.84
C LYS A 51 1.12 -2.03 11.38
N PRO A 52 0.13 -2.93 11.59
CA PRO A 52 0.38 -4.29 12.04
C PRO A 52 1.34 -5.07 11.12
N TYR A 53 2.05 -6.06 11.67
CA TYR A 53 2.96 -6.93 10.90
C TYR A 53 2.29 -7.51 9.65
N ALA A 54 1.10 -8.10 9.80
CA ALA A 54 0.35 -8.67 8.69
C ALA A 54 0.10 -7.64 7.57
N ARG A 55 -0.22 -6.39 7.93
CA ARG A 55 -0.45 -5.32 6.96
C ARG A 55 0.82 -4.91 6.23
N LYS A 56 1.96 -4.85 6.93
CA LYS A 56 3.27 -4.59 6.29
C LYS A 56 3.60 -5.67 5.26
N ILE A 57 3.39 -6.95 5.59
CA ILE A 57 3.61 -8.07 4.67
C ILE A 57 2.70 -7.99 3.44
N GLN A 58 1.42 -7.66 3.61
CA GLN A 58 0.49 -7.47 2.49
C GLN A 58 0.99 -6.38 1.54
N ILE A 59 1.36 -5.20 2.06
CA ILE A 59 1.85 -4.07 1.25
C ILE A 59 3.08 -4.48 0.43
N LEU A 60 4.06 -5.13 1.07
CA LEU A 60 5.27 -5.58 0.37
C LEU A 60 4.96 -6.66 -0.68
N THR A 61 4.00 -7.53 -0.42
CA THR A 61 3.58 -8.59 -1.34
C THR A 61 2.93 -8.02 -2.60
N VAL A 62 2.07 -7.00 -2.46
CA VAL A 62 1.49 -6.30 -3.61
C VAL A 62 2.58 -5.64 -4.47
N GLY A 63 3.58 -5.00 -3.84
CA GLY A 63 4.72 -4.40 -4.53
C GLY A 63 5.55 -5.44 -5.31
N GLU A 64 5.81 -6.60 -4.70
CA GLU A 64 6.51 -7.72 -5.34
C GLU A 64 5.74 -8.27 -6.54
N GLN A 65 4.44 -8.53 -6.39
CA GLN A 65 3.60 -9.08 -7.46
C GLN A 65 3.54 -8.14 -8.66
N ARG A 66 3.31 -6.85 -8.43
CA ARG A 66 3.31 -5.83 -9.49
C ARG A 66 4.66 -5.79 -10.21
N ALA A 67 5.76 -5.81 -9.46
CA ALA A 67 7.11 -5.85 -10.03
C ALA A 67 7.37 -7.13 -10.85
N LYS A 68 6.82 -8.27 -10.42
CA LYS A 68 6.92 -9.56 -11.11
C LYS A 68 6.17 -9.54 -12.45
N VAL A 69 4.94 -8.99 -12.47
CA VAL A 69 4.14 -8.83 -13.69
C VAL A 69 4.89 -7.97 -14.72
N MET A 70 5.54 -6.89 -14.27
CA MET A 70 6.35 -6.04 -15.17
C MET A 70 7.78 -6.56 -15.39
N LYS A 71 8.11 -7.79 -14.98
CA LYS A 71 9.43 -8.43 -15.16
C LYS A 71 10.62 -7.65 -14.55
N LYS A 72 10.39 -6.80 -13.54
CA LYS A 72 11.42 -5.99 -12.86
C LYS A 72 12.16 -6.80 -11.79
N ARG A 73 13.05 -7.71 -12.21
CA ARG A 73 13.76 -8.66 -11.32
C ARG A 73 14.45 -8.01 -10.11
N ALA A 74 15.18 -6.91 -10.31
CA ALA A 74 15.86 -6.21 -9.22
C ALA A 74 14.88 -5.69 -8.15
N VAL A 75 13.73 -5.17 -8.58
CA VAL A 75 12.67 -4.65 -7.71
C VAL A 75 11.99 -5.78 -6.94
N VAL A 76 11.69 -6.90 -7.61
CA VAL A 76 11.16 -8.12 -6.97
C VAL A 76 12.06 -8.57 -5.83
N ASN A 77 13.37 -8.65 -6.08
CA ASN A 77 14.35 -9.08 -5.08
C ASN A 77 14.40 -8.13 -3.86
N ILE A 78 14.22 -6.83 -4.07
CA ILE A 78 14.18 -5.84 -2.98
C ILE A 78 12.95 -6.06 -2.09
N PHE A 79 11.76 -6.22 -2.68
CA PHE A 79 10.54 -6.48 -1.90
C PHE A 79 10.61 -7.84 -1.19
N LYS A 80 11.14 -8.87 -1.85
CA LYS A 80 11.34 -10.20 -1.25
C LYS A 80 12.24 -10.10 0.00
N LYS A 81 13.41 -9.47 -0.12
CA LYS A 81 14.31 -9.22 1.02
C LYS A 81 13.63 -8.45 2.15
N GLY A 82 12.84 -7.42 1.81
CA GLY A 82 12.07 -6.66 2.80
C GLY A 82 11.09 -7.52 3.60
N LYS A 83 10.40 -8.47 2.96
CA LYS A 83 9.53 -9.43 3.66
C LYS A 83 10.32 -10.39 4.55
N ASP A 84 11.45 -10.89 4.07
CA ASP A 84 12.28 -11.82 4.84
C ASP A 84 12.84 -11.15 6.09
N THR A 85 13.23 -9.88 6.02
CA THR A 85 13.62 -9.10 7.21
C THR A 85 12.50 -9.02 8.24
N LEU A 86 11.27 -8.72 7.81
CA LEU A 86 10.12 -8.65 8.72
C LEU A 86 9.78 -10.01 9.34
N ARG A 87 9.86 -11.10 8.55
CA ARG A 87 9.65 -12.47 9.04
C ARG A 87 10.67 -12.85 10.10
N LYS A 88 11.95 -12.55 9.85
CA LYS A 88 13.03 -12.78 10.82
C LYS A 88 12.81 -11.98 12.10
N GLN A 89 12.49 -10.69 11.98
CA GLN A 89 12.18 -9.85 13.15
C GLN A 89 11.03 -10.40 13.99
N LYS A 90 10.00 -10.97 13.35
CA LYS A 90 8.86 -11.56 14.06
C LYS A 90 9.18 -12.91 14.74
N ASN A 91 10.10 -13.69 14.17
CA ASN A 91 10.49 -14.99 14.70
C ASN A 91 11.58 -14.91 15.80
N VAL A 92 12.27 -13.77 15.90
CA VAL A 92 13.29 -13.51 16.93
C VAL A 92 12.67 -12.94 18.23
N THR A 93 11.36 -12.66 18.24
CA THR A 93 10.59 -12.23 19.41
C THR A 93 9.60 -13.32 19.81
#